data_AF-A0A0V0R9F4-F1
#
_entry.id   AF-A0A0V0R9F4-F1
#
_cell.length_a   1.000
_cell.length_b   1.000
_cell.length_c   1.000
_cell.angle_alpha   90.00
_cell.angle_beta   90.00
_cell.angle_gamma   90.00
#
_symmetry.space_group_name_H-M   'P 1'
#
loop_
_entity.id
_entity.type
_entity.pdbx_description
1 polymer ?
#
loop_
_entity_poly.entity_id
_entity_poly.type
_entity_poly.pdbx_seq_one_letter_code
_entity_poly.pdbx_strand_id
1 'polypeptide(L)'
;MSERTFIVDQHGQNFMYRTNMPIKDGKFQYDELVEVFKQKADEAGLEFPSEFQLVDISLINKSDYVDLNIERNFFKQNPEKGRFRNYIIIGSLLFPNSLGAKFRNWMAQSYEYWNYDQQNDLNKYMHDILIDTTTELPQIIFFHCEAGEDRTGVTKKLQFLTTMLKLEKYTILQEMV
;
A
#
# COMPACT_ATOMS: atom_id res chain seq x y z
N MET A 1 -0.47 -17.67 -1.17
CA MET A 1 -0.11 -16.25 -1.03
C MET A 1 0.69 -15.73 -2.24
N SER A 2 1.73 -16.45 -2.68
CA SER A 2 2.70 -15.99 -3.71
C SER A 2 2.12 -15.39 -5.00
N GLU A 3 1.07 -15.96 -5.60
CA GLU A 3 0.56 -15.53 -6.92
C GLU A 3 0.00 -14.09 -6.94
N ARG A 4 -0.40 -13.55 -5.78
CA ARG A 4 -0.99 -12.20 -5.67
C ARG A 4 -0.06 -11.19 -5.01
N THR A 5 1.21 -11.54 -4.86
CA THR A 5 2.21 -10.66 -4.28
C THR A 5 3.08 -10.02 -5.36
N PHE A 6 3.17 -8.70 -5.32
CA PHE A 6 3.94 -7.92 -6.27
C PHE A 6 4.74 -6.86 -5.55
N ILE A 7 5.98 -6.66 -6.00
CA ILE A 7 6.71 -5.43 -5.70
C ILE A 7 5.97 -4.27 -6.36
N VAL A 8 5.75 -3.22 -5.57
CA VAL A 8 5.13 -1.97 -6.00
C VAL A 8 6.22 -0.95 -6.27
N ASP A 9 7.18 -0.83 -5.35
CA ASP A 9 8.25 0.16 -5.39
C ASP A 9 9.40 -0.26 -4.46
N GLN A 10 10.57 0.38 -4.62
CA GLN A 10 11.76 0.15 -3.80
C GLN A 10 12.60 1.43 -3.69
N HIS A 11 13.13 1.70 -2.49
CA HIS A 11 14.06 2.80 -2.24
C HIS A 11 15.15 2.35 -1.27
N GLY A 12 16.39 2.25 -1.75
CA GLY A 12 17.49 1.71 -0.95
C GLY A 12 17.19 0.27 -0.51
N GLN A 13 17.16 -0.01 0.78
CA GLN A 13 16.77 -1.34 1.31
C GLN A 13 15.30 -1.43 1.70
N ASN A 14 14.52 -0.35 1.53
CA ASN A 14 13.10 -0.34 1.83
C ASN A 14 12.33 -0.87 0.62
N PHE A 15 11.33 -1.70 0.89
CA PHE A 15 10.48 -2.28 -0.16
C PHE A 15 9.02 -1.97 0.11
N MET A 16 8.25 -1.85 -0.97
CA MET A 16 6.80 -1.77 -0.92
C MET A 16 6.19 -2.92 -1.71
N TYR A 17 5.34 -3.69 -1.05
CA TYR A 17 4.61 -4.81 -1.63
C TYR A 17 3.11 -4.56 -1.63
N ARG A 18 2.44 -5.17 -2.60
CA ARG A 18 1.00 -5.42 -2.57
C ARG A 18 0.79 -6.92 -2.48
N THR A 19 -0.14 -7.35 -1.63
CA THR A 19 -0.46 -8.78 -1.43
C THR A 19 -1.96 -8.98 -1.15
N ASN A 20 -2.38 -10.23 -1.06
CA ASN A 20 -3.67 -10.65 -0.51
C ASN A 20 -3.60 -10.78 1.03
N MET A 21 -4.75 -11.07 1.65
CA MET A 21 -4.86 -11.27 3.11
C MET A 21 -3.78 -12.23 3.65
N PRO A 22 -2.95 -11.81 4.64
CA PRO A 22 -1.90 -12.63 5.24
C PRO A 22 -2.41 -13.53 6.37
N ILE A 23 -3.69 -13.91 6.35
CA ILE A 23 -4.34 -14.74 7.37
C ILE A 23 -4.73 -16.08 6.78
N LYS A 24 -4.39 -17.14 7.48
CA LYS A 24 -4.77 -18.52 7.18
C LYS A 24 -5.05 -19.26 8.48
N ASP A 25 -6.13 -20.02 8.53
CA ASP A 25 -6.55 -20.81 9.70
C ASP A 25 -6.62 -19.97 11.00
N GLY A 26 -7.09 -18.72 10.87
CA GLY A 26 -7.24 -17.78 12.00
C GLY A 26 -5.92 -17.23 12.56
N LYS A 27 -4.82 -17.30 11.81
CA LYS A 27 -3.49 -16.85 12.23
C LYS A 27 -2.82 -16.00 11.16
N PHE A 28 -2.10 -14.98 11.62
CA PHE A 28 -1.21 -14.18 10.76
C PHE A 28 -0.01 -15.02 10.31
N GLN A 29 0.21 -15.10 9.01
CA GLN A 29 1.21 -15.96 8.37
C GLN A 29 2.51 -15.19 8.10
N TYR A 30 3.20 -14.75 9.16
CA TYR A 30 4.39 -13.90 9.02
C TYR A 30 5.50 -14.57 8.20
N ASP A 31 5.86 -15.82 8.53
CA ASP A 31 7.01 -16.49 7.91
C ASP A 31 6.75 -16.79 6.42
N GLU A 32 5.55 -17.28 6.07
CA GLU A 32 5.13 -17.49 4.67
C GLU A 32 5.14 -16.17 3.89
N LEU A 33 4.66 -15.08 4.50
CA LEU A 33 4.63 -13.76 3.87
C LEU A 33 6.05 -13.25 3.56
N VAL A 34 6.97 -13.36 4.52
CA VAL A 34 8.37 -12.93 4.36
C VAL A 34 9.09 -13.78 3.32
N GLU A 35 8.85 -15.09 3.29
CA GLU A 35 9.40 -15.98 2.26
C GLU A 35 8.95 -15.54 0.85
N VAL A 36 7.67 -15.22 0.69
CA VAL A 36 7.15 -14.70 -0.58
C VAL A 36 7.80 -13.36 -0.95
N PHE A 37 8.00 -12.45 0.00
CA PHE A 37 8.67 -11.17 -0.30
C PHE A 37 10.12 -11.37 -0.75
N LYS A 38 10.87 -12.24 -0.06
CA LYS A 38 12.24 -12.61 -0.45
C LYS A 38 12.26 -13.20 -1.85
N GLN A 39 11.36 -14.12 -2.15
CA GLN A 39 11.22 -14.70 -3.48
C GLN A 39 10.95 -13.62 -4.54
N LYS A 40 10.04 -12.68 -4.28
CA LYS A 40 9.72 -11.61 -5.24
C LYS A 40 10.86 -10.62 -5.45
N ALA A 41 11.66 -10.34 -4.43
CA ALA A 41 12.88 -9.53 -4.57
C ALA A 41 13.93 -10.25 -5.41
N ASP A 42 14.16 -11.54 -5.14
CA ASP A 42 15.10 -12.38 -5.90
C ASP A 42 14.69 -12.50 -7.39
N GLU A 43 13.41 -12.74 -7.67
CA GLU A 43 12.85 -12.75 -9.03
C GLU A 43 13.07 -11.42 -9.77
N ALA A 44 13.15 -10.30 -9.03
CA ALA A 44 13.42 -8.97 -9.57
C ALA A 44 14.92 -8.60 -9.62
N GLY A 45 15.82 -9.49 -9.19
CA GLY A 45 17.25 -9.23 -9.08
C GLY A 45 17.61 -8.21 -8.01
N LEU A 46 16.77 -8.09 -6.97
CA LEU A 46 16.95 -7.15 -5.85
C LEU A 46 17.38 -7.89 -4.59
N GLU A 47 18.29 -7.29 -3.82
CA GLU A 47 18.73 -7.85 -2.54
C GLU A 47 17.69 -7.55 -1.45
N PHE A 48 17.16 -8.61 -0.83
CA PHE A 48 16.24 -8.49 0.29
C PHE A 48 17.01 -8.39 1.62
N PRO A 49 16.73 -7.41 2.50
CA PRO A 49 17.51 -7.19 3.71
C PRO A 49 17.37 -8.37 4.70
N SER A 50 18.47 -8.72 5.36
CA SER A 50 18.50 -9.80 6.36
C SER A 50 17.75 -9.45 7.64
N GLU A 51 17.74 -8.16 7.99
CA GLU A 51 17.03 -7.59 9.15
C GLU A 51 16.16 -6.43 8.68
N PHE A 52 14.94 -6.34 9.19
CA PHE A 52 13.97 -5.32 8.77
C PHE A 52 12.82 -5.21 9.77
N GLN A 53 12.02 -4.15 9.64
CA GLN A 53 10.70 -4.07 10.27
C GLN A 53 9.59 -4.13 9.22
N LEU A 54 8.57 -4.92 9.52
CA LEU A 54 7.41 -5.07 8.65
C LEU A 54 6.34 -4.01 8.99
N VAL A 55 5.83 -3.32 7.97
CA VAL A 55 4.74 -2.36 8.11
C VAL A 55 3.51 -2.91 7.39
N ASP A 56 2.57 -3.43 8.16
CA ASP A 56 1.30 -3.96 7.67
C ASP A 56 0.26 -2.85 7.54
N ILE A 57 -0.21 -2.63 6.32
CA ILE A 57 -1.24 -1.66 5.98
C ILE A 57 -2.49 -2.38 5.44
N SER A 58 -3.40 -2.66 6.35
CA SER A 58 -4.65 -3.36 6.04
C SER A 58 -5.71 -2.39 5.53
N LEU A 59 -6.18 -2.61 4.30
CA LEU A 59 -7.20 -1.78 3.64
C LEU A 59 -8.63 -2.31 3.86
N ILE A 60 -8.80 -3.30 4.74
CA ILE A 60 -10.10 -3.93 4.98
C ILE A 60 -11.03 -3.04 5.79
N ASN A 61 -12.33 -3.23 5.57
CA ASN A 61 -13.36 -2.45 6.23
C ASN A 61 -13.69 -3.07 7.60
N LYS A 62 -14.39 -2.31 8.44
CA LYS A 62 -14.83 -2.72 9.78
C LYS A 62 -15.76 -3.94 9.78
N SER A 63 -16.34 -4.35 8.66
CA SER A 63 -17.09 -5.62 8.60
C SER A 63 -16.22 -6.83 8.96
N ASP A 64 -14.91 -6.71 8.78
CA ASP A 64 -13.94 -7.82 8.86
C ASP A 64 -13.10 -7.72 10.15
N TYR A 65 -13.73 -7.32 11.27
CA TYR A 65 -13.05 -7.07 12.55
C TYR A 65 -12.24 -8.25 13.08
N VAL A 66 -12.63 -9.49 12.76
CA VAL A 66 -11.92 -10.69 13.22
C VAL A 66 -10.50 -10.70 12.65
N ASP A 67 -10.37 -10.47 11.35
CA ASP A 67 -9.07 -10.44 10.67
C ASP A 67 -8.22 -9.27 11.16
N LEU A 68 -8.80 -8.06 11.24
CA LEU A 68 -8.11 -6.88 11.80
C LEU A 68 -7.55 -7.13 13.21
N ASN A 69 -8.27 -7.90 14.03
CA ASN A 69 -7.83 -8.22 15.39
C ASN A 69 -6.69 -9.22 15.40
N ILE A 70 -6.65 -10.17 14.46
CA ILE A 70 -5.55 -11.13 14.32
C ILE A 70 -4.25 -10.38 14.00
N GLU A 71 -4.26 -9.50 12.99
CA GLU A 71 -3.09 -8.69 12.60
C GLU A 71 -2.64 -7.78 13.75
N ARG A 72 -3.58 -7.03 14.33
CA ARG A 72 -3.28 -6.11 15.44
C ARG A 72 -2.70 -6.85 16.65
N ASN A 73 -3.26 -8.01 17.00
CA ASN A 73 -2.76 -8.79 18.13
C ASN A 73 -1.38 -9.38 17.84
N PHE A 74 -1.13 -9.84 16.62
CA PHE A 74 0.19 -10.34 16.21
C PHE A 74 1.27 -9.27 16.42
N PHE A 75 1.09 -8.07 15.85
CA PHE A 75 2.10 -7.00 15.98
C PHE A 75 2.19 -6.41 17.39
N LYS A 76 1.11 -6.46 18.17
CA LYS A 76 1.16 -6.09 19.60
C LYS A 76 2.00 -7.07 20.43
N GLN A 77 1.96 -8.36 20.07
CA GLN A 77 2.71 -9.41 20.76
C GLN A 77 4.15 -9.55 20.24
N ASN A 78 4.43 -9.08 19.02
CA ASN A 78 5.73 -9.17 18.36
C ASN A 78 6.18 -7.78 17.83
N PRO A 79 6.35 -6.77 18.71
CA PRO A 79 6.69 -5.40 18.29
C PRO A 79 8.05 -5.30 17.56
N GLU A 80 8.96 -6.23 17.80
CA GLU A 80 10.24 -6.34 17.12
C GLU A 80 10.09 -6.70 15.63
N LYS A 81 9.00 -7.38 15.26
CA LYS A 81 8.72 -7.76 13.87
C LYS A 81 8.13 -6.62 13.04
N GLY A 82 7.66 -5.54 13.69
CA GLY A 82 7.15 -4.36 13.02
C GLY A 82 5.85 -3.81 13.61
N ARG A 83 4.98 -3.26 12.74
CA ARG A 83 3.76 -2.54 13.17
C ARG A 83 2.59 -2.71 12.21
N PHE A 84 1.39 -2.59 12.79
CA PHE A 84 0.11 -2.67 12.10
C PHE A 84 -0.58 -1.31 11.99
N ARG A 85 -1.16 -1.01 10.82
CA ARG A 85 -2.05 0.13 10.61
C ARG A 85 -3.22 -0.25 9.70
N ASN A 86 -4.43 0.08 10.13
CA ASN A 86 -5.62 -0.09 9.30
C ASN A 86 -6.02 1.25 8.68
N TYR A 87 -6.21 1.25 7.36
CA TYR A 87 -6.75 2.37 6.58
C TYR A 87 -7.99 1.89 5.85
N ILE A 88 -9.17 2.27 6.34
CA ILE A 88 -10.42 1.79 5.76
C ILE A 88 -10.62 2.44 4.39
N ILE A 89 -10.74 1.61 3.35
CA ILE A 89 -11.19 2.03 2.02
C ILE A 89 -12.62 1.51 1.83
N ILE A 90 -13.58 2.42 1.84
CA ILE A 90 -15.00 2.16 1.57
C ILE A 90 -15.18 1.97 0.06
N GLY A 91 -14.42 2.72 -0.75
CA GLY A 91 -14.59 2.78 -2.20
C GLY A 91 -15.73 3.72 -2.62
N SER A 92 -16.00 3.77 -3.93
CA SER A 92 -17.09 4.58 -4.46
C SER A 92 -18.29 3.70 -4.83
N LEU A 93 -19.48 4.10 -4.40
CA LEU A 93 -20.75 3.54 -4.88
C LEU A 93 -21.10 4.03 -6.29
N LEU A 94 -20.35 5.00 -6.81
CA LEU A 94 -20.58 5.58 -8.13
C LEU A 94 -19.66 4.93 -9.16
N PHE A 95 -20.26 4.36 -10.20
CA PHE A 95 -19.51 3.89 -11.36
C PHE A 95 -19.13 5.09 -12.24
N PRO A 96 -17.84 5.37 -12.49
CA PRO A 96 -17.46 6.56 -13.27
C PRO A 96 -18.13 6.59 -14.64
N ASN A 97 -18.27 5.42 -15.28
CA ASN A 97 -18.85 5.30 -16.62
C ASN A 97 -20.36 5.57 -16.66
N SER A 98 -21.08 5.50 -15.53
CA SER A 98 -22.51 5.86 -15.48
C SER A 98 -22.74 7.36 -15.31
N LEU A 99 -21.70 8.14 -15.04
CA LEU A 99 -21.78 9.58 -14.81
C LEU A 99 -21.55 10.36 -16.10
N GLY A 100 -22.27 11.47 -16.32
CA GLY A 100 -22.03 12.36 -17.46
C GLY A 100 -20.63 12.99 -17.41
N ALA A 101 -20.03 13.30 -18.58
CA ALA A 101 -18.67 13.83 -18.67
C ALA A 101 -18.42 15.09 -17.83
N LYS A 102 -19.38 16.02 -17.79
CA LYS A 102 -19.31 17.23 -16.95
C LYS A 102 -19.21 16.90 -15.46
N PHE A 103 -20.02 15.94 -14.99
CA PHE A 103 -20.02 15.54 -13.59
C PHE A 103 -18.75 14.76 -13.22
N ARG A 104 -18.27 13.88 -14.11
CA ARG A 104 -16.96 13.22 -13.93
C ARG A 104 -15.81 14.23 -13.79
N ASN A 105 -15.77 15.24 -14.66
CA ASN A 105 -14.72 16.26 -14.60
C ASN A 105 -14.82 17.09 -13.32
N TRP A 106 -16.04 17.48 -12.93
CA TRP A 106 -16.26 18.18 -11.67
C TRP A 106 -15.78 17.33 -10.48
N MET A 107 -16.16 16.06 -10.40
CA MET A 107 -15.69 15.16 -9.35
C MET A 107 -14.16 15.04 -9.34
N ALA A 108 -13.53 14.88 -10.50
CA ALA A 108 -12.06 14.82 -10.57
C ALA A 108 -11.39 16.10 -10.04
N GLN A 109 -11.94 17.27 -10.35
CA GLN A 109 -11.43 18.56 -9.86
C GLN A 109 -11.72 18.81 -8.38
N SER A 110 -12.83 18.27 -7.87
CA SER A 110 -13.25 18.41 -6.47
C SER A 110 -12.83 17.24 -5.58
N TYR A 111 -11.93 16.37 -6.05
CA TYR A 111 -11.56 15.11 -5.39
C TYR A 111 -11.21 15.28 -3.92
N GLU A 112 -10.48 16.34 -3.58
CA GLU A 112 -10.09 16.64 -2.19
C GLU A 112 -11.29 16.78 -1.22
N TYR A 113 -12.47 17.18 -1.72
CA TYR A 113 -13.64 17.43 -0.88
C TYR A 113 -14.50 16.19 -0.62
N TRP A 114 -14.44 15.18 -1.49
CA TRP A 114 -15.29 13.98 -1.40
C TRP A 114 -14.50 12.68 -1.26
N ASN A 115 -13.17 12.73 -1.20
CA ASN A 115 -12.31 11.58 -0.96
C ASN A 115 -12.37 11.10 0.50
N TYR A 116 -13.47 10.47 0.88
CA TYR A 116 -13.67 9.90 2.22
C TYR A 116 -12.62 8.85 2.59
N ASP A 117 -12.07 8.16 1.60
CA ASP A 117 -11.05 7.12 1.79
C ASP A 117 -9.65 7.69 2.10
N GLN A 118 -9.48 9.02 2.05
CA GLN A 118 -8.21 9.71 2.34
C GLN A 118 -7.00 9.11 1.61
N GLN A 119 -7.20 8.66 0.37
CA GLN A 119 -6.18 7.90 -0.37
C GLN A 119 -4.89 8.70 -0.59
N ASN A 120 -4.98 10.03 -0.66
CA ASN A 120 -3.80 10.90 -0.74
C ASN A 120 -2.95 10.80 0.53
N ASP A 121 -3.58 10.77 1.70
CA ASP A 121 -2.89 10.67 2.99
C ASP A 121 -2.28 9.28 3.17
N LEU A 122 -2.98 8.23 2.75
CA LEU A 122 -2.44 6.86 2.71
C LEU A 122 -1.22 6.78 1.79
N ASN A 123 -1.30 7.29 0.56
CA ASN A 123 -0.18 7.28 -0.38
C ASN A 123 1.01 8.08 0.13
N LYS A 124 0.74 9.27 0.71
CA LYS A 124 1.77 10.08 1.33
C LYS A 124 2.43 9.32 2.48
N TYR A 125 1.65 8.72 3.37
CA TYR A 125 2.17 7.94 4.49
C TYR A 125 3.07 6.78 4.03
N MET A 126 2.62 6.00 3.05
CA MET A 126 3.41 4.89 2.50
C MET A 126 4.68 5.37 1.82
N HIS A 127 4.60 6.46 1.05
CA HIS A 127 5.76 7.06 0.39
C HIS A 127 6.76 7.59 1.41
N ASP A 128 6.30 8.31 2.43
CA ASP A 128 7.16 8.87 3.48
C ASP A 128 7.93 7.75 4.20
N ILE A 129 7.31 6.59 4.49
CA ILE A 129 8.02 5.43 5.07
C ILE A 129 9.01 4.84 4.07
N LEU A 130 8.62 4.70 2.79
CA LEU A 130 9.48 4.09 1.78
C LEU A 130 10.80 4.86 1.63
N ILE A 131 10.74 6.19 1.64
CA ILE A 131 11.92 7.04 1.48
C ILE A 131 12.60 7.42 2.80
N ASP A 132 12.09 6.95 3.94
CA ASP A 132 12.68 7.26 5.24
C ASP A 132 14.01 6.53 5.40
N THR A 133 15.10 7.30 5.46
CA THR A 133 16.46 6.81 5.68
C THR A 133 16.92 7.01 7.14
N THR A 134 16.03 7.45 8.04
CA THR A 134 16.36 7.75 9.43
C THR A 134 16.12 6.58 10.37
N THR A 135 15.45 5.52 9.92
CA THR A 135 15.22 4.30 10.69
C THR A 135 16.47 3.43 10.77
N GLU A 136 16.71 2.80 11.93
CA GLU A 136 17.85 1.89 12.12
C GLU A 136 17.78 0.63 11.25
N LEU A 137 16.56 0.15 10.96
CA LEU A 137 16.31 -1.03 10.14
C LEU A 137 15.54 -0.67 8.87
N PRO A 138 15.83 -1.33 7.74
CA PRO A 138 15.01 -1.25 6.53
C PRO A 138 13.53 -1.52 6.83
N GLN A 139 12.66 -0.81 6.12
CA GLN A 139 11.21 -0.93 6.24
C GLN A 139 10.66 -1.74 5.07
N ILE A 140 9.99 -2.85 5.39
CA ILE A 140 9.25 -3.65 4.42
C ILE A 140 7.78 -3.30 4.57
N ILE A 141 7.25 -2.50 3.66
CA ILE A 141 5.87 -2.04 3.67
C ILE A 141 5.06 -3.01 2.84
N PHE A 142 3.92 -3.46 3.34
CA PHE A 142 2.94 -4.10 2.50
C PHE A 142 1.55 -3.57 2.77
N PHE A 143 0.77 -3.45 1.70
CA PHE A 143 -0.64 -3.14 1.80
C PHE A 143 -1.47 -4.23 1.15
N HIS A 144 -2.61 -4.51 1.76
CA HIS A 144 -3.47 -5.61 1.31
C HIS A 144 -4.94 -5.29 1.51
N CYS A 145 -5.77 -6.08 0.83
CA CYS A 145 -7.18 -6.20 1.12
C CYS A 145 -7.53 -7.69 1.06
N GLU A 146 -8.78 -8.05 1.34
CA GLU A 146 -9.23 -9.45 1.40
C GLU A 146 -8.75 -10.29 0.21
N ALA A 147 -9.10 -9.90 -1.02
CA ALA A 147 -8.65 -10.59 -2.24
C ALA A 147 -7.27 -10.13 -2.76
N GLY A 148 -6.73 -9.01 -2.27
CA GLY A 148 -5.55 -8.36 -2.86
C GLY A 148 -5.80 -7.71 -4.24
N GLU A 149 -7.06 -7.47 -4.65
CA GLU A 149 -7.43 -7.00 -5.99
C GLU A 149 -8.05 -5.58 -6.03
N ASP A 150 -9.21 -5.39 -5.41
CA ASP A 150 -10.03 -4.18 -5.60
C ASP A 150 -9.43 -2.92 -4.96
N ARG A 151 -9.34 -2.93 -3.62
CA ARG A 151 -8.91 -1.74 -2.85
C ARG A 151 -7.43 -1.43 -3.10
N THR A 152 -6.62 -2.47 -3.26
CA THR A 152 -5.19 -2.38 -3.60
C THR A 152 -4.95 -1.95 -5.06
N GLY A 153 -5.91 -2.16 -5.97
CA GLY A 153 -5.90 -1.68 -7.35
C GLY A 153 -6.06 -0.17 -7.45
N VAL A 154 -6.98 0.38 -6.64
CA VAL A 154 -7.20 1.83 -6.55
C VAL A 154 -5.95 2.52 -6.00
N THR A 155 -5.33 1.97 -4.95
CA THR A 155 -4.09 2.50 -4.36
C THR A 155 -2.92 2.49 -5.35
N LYS A 156 -2.67 1.37 -6.07
CA LYS A 156 -1.63 1.29 -7.11
C LYS A 156 -1.82 2.34 -8.20
N LYS A 157 -3.07 2.53 -8.67
CA LYS A 157 -3.37 3.48 -9.74
C LYS A 157 -3.13 4.93 -9.30
N LEU A 158 -3.42 5.25 -8.04
CA LEU A 158 -3.21 6.59 -7.49
C LEU A 158 -1.72 6.89 -7.23
N GLN A 159 -0.93 5.89 -6.81
CA GLN A 159 0.52 6.03 -6.68
C GLN A 159 1.17 6.32 -8.04
N PHE A 160 0.77 5.60 -9.09
CA PHE A 160 1.20 5.87 -10.47
C PHE A 160 0.85 7.29 -10.95
N LEU A 161 -0.39 7.74 -10.70
CA LEU A 161 -0.83 9.11 -11.04
C LEU A 161 -0.06 10.18 -10.27
N THR A 162 0.29 9.94 -9.01
CA THR A 162 1.03 10.89 -8.18
C THR A 162 2.49 11.01 -8.65
N THR A 163 3.10 9.89 -9.04
CA THR A 163 4.44 9.87 -9.65
C THR A 163 4.43 10.57 -11.01
N MET A 164 3.44 10.33 -11.86
CA MET A 164 3.30 11.00 -13.16
C MET A 164 3.08 12.51 -13.04
N LEU A 165 2.22 12.97 -12.14
CA LEU A 165 1.96 14.40 -11.94
C LEU A 165 3.16 15.13 -11.30
N LYS A 166 3.97 14.44 -10.49
CA LYS A 166 5.25 14.98 -10.00
C LYS A 166 6.28 15.06 -11.13
N LEU A 167 6.37 14.05 -12.00
CA LEU A 167 7.26 14.06 -13.16
C LEU A 167 6.91 15.17 -14.16
N GLU A 168 5.62 15.38 -14.46
CA GLU A 168 5.19 16.49 -15.34
C GLU A 168 5.52 17.87 -14.75
N LYS A 169 5.40 18.06 -13.44
CA LYS A 169 5.83 19.31 -12.78
C LYS A 169 7.36 19.51 -12.82
N TYR A 170 8.15 18.43 -12.77
CA TYR A 170 9.60 18.51 -12.87
C TYR A 170 10.08 18.77 -14.32
N THR A 171 9.41 18.22 -15.33
CA THR A 171 9.72 18.50 -16.74
C THR A 171 9.45 19.96 -17.11
N ILE A 172 8.33 20.53 -16.64
CA ILE A 172 8.01 21.95 -16.90
C ILE A 172 9.03 22.89 -16.21
N LEU A 173 9.58 22.52 -15.06
CA LEU A 173 10.59 23.34 -14.37
C LEU A 173 12.00 23.22 -14.97
N GLN A 174 12.33 22.11 -15.64
CA GLN A 174 13.61 21.95 -16.35
C GLN A 174 13.63 22.61 -17.73
N GLU A 175 12.47 22.89 -18.32
CA GLU A 175 12.36 23.68 -19.55
C GLU A 175 12.33 25.21 -19.30
N MET A 176 12.38 25.63 -18.02
CA MET A 176 12.32 27.04 -17.59
C MET A 176 13.63 27.55 -16.95
N VAL A 177 14.74 26.82 -17.08
CA VAL A 177 16.10 27.23 -16.67
C VAL A 177 17.04 27.13 -17.87
#